data_AF-A0A7J6PW76-F1
#
_entry.id   AF-A0A7J6PW76-F1
#
_cell.length_a   1.000
_cell.length_b   1.000
_cell.length_c   1.000
_cell.angle_alpha   90.00
_cell.angle_beta   90.00
_cell.angle_gamma   90.00
#
_symmetry.space_group_name_H-M   'P 1'
#
loop_
_entity.id
_entity.type
_entity.pdbx_description
1 polymer ?
#
loop_
_entity_poly.entity_id
_entity_poly.type
_entity_poly.pdbx_seq_one_letter_code
_entity_poly.pdbx_strand_id
1 'polypeptide(L)'
;MNLRRMFEDRILTDFTIVYTCSEPGGSGEIKAHSVILAAHSGVLRQQLCQPRATNKLEIHQKLSVMRALVRFMYFGGLAPDDDPTSLSAADMLSVLAEARNLGIEALTEDMVAQVILPKLDPHNCLSILLHPSLSSHSTISREVSAYVGQQLP
;
A
#
# COMPACT_ATOMS: atom_id res chain seq x y z
N MET A 1 -13.41 -6.36 -22.47
CA MET A 1 -13.79 -5.69 -21.20
C MET A 1 -12.50 -5.17 -20.57
N ASN A 2 -12.41 -3.89 -20.18
CA ASN A 2 -11.16 -3.27 -19.73
C ASN A 2 -11.13 -3.18 -18.19
N LEU A 3 -10.16 -3.84 -17.55
CA LEU A 3 -10.00 -3.90 -16.09
C LEU A 3 -9.84 -2.51 -15.46
N ARG A 4 -9.21 -1.59 -16.18
CA ARG A 4 -9.03 -0.19 -15.75
C ARG A 4 -10.36 0.53 -15.59
N ARG A 5 -11.28 0.37 -16.54
CA ARG A 5 -12.65 0.94 -16.45
C ARG A 5 -13.45 0.33 -15.31
N MET A 6 -13.35 -0.99 -15.10
CA MET A 6 -14.04 -1.63 -13.98
C MET A 6 -13.57 -1.09 -12.62
N PHE A 7 -12.28 -0.82 -12.48
CA PHE A 7 -11.70 -0.22 -11.28
C PHE A 7 -12.11 1.24 -11.11
N GLU A 8 -11.98 2.07 -12.16
CA GLU A 8 -12.26 3.50 -12.12
C GLU A 8 -13.76 3.79 -11.91
N ASP A 9 -14.62 3.08 -12.64
CA ASP A 9 -16.08 3.27 -12.63
C ASP A 9 -16.78 2.45 -11.53
N ARG A 10 -16.04 1.60 -10.80
CA ARG A 10 -16.56 0.70 -9.74
C ARG A 10 -17.70 -0.20 -10.21
N ILE A 11 -17.62 -0.67 -11.45
CA ILE A 11 -18.64 -1.51 -12.08
C ILE A 11 -18.46 -2.96 -11.60
N LEU A 12 -19.55 -3.62 -11.18
CA LEU A 12 -19.59 -5.02 -10.74
C LEU A 12 -18.72 -5.35 -9.51
N THR A 13 -18.46 -4.37 -8.65
CA THR A 13 -17.76 -4.59 -7.37
C THR A 13 -18.62 -5.38 -6.40
N ASP A 14 -18.04 -6.39 -5.77
CA ASP A 14 -18.70 -7.31 -4.83
C ASP A 14 -18.04 -7.32 -3.44
N PHE A 15 -16.95 -6.57 -3.24
CA PHE A 15 -16.19 -6.49 -1.99
C PHE A 15 -16.03 -5.05 -1.51
N THR A 16 -16.08 -4.82 -0.20
CA THR A 16 -15.89 -3.49 0.41
C THR A 16 -14.74 -3.48 1.41
N ILE A 17 -13.77 -2.61 1.19
CA ILE A 17 -12.72 -2.33 2.18
C ILE A 17 -13.13 -1.06 2.93
N VAL A 18 -13.37 -1.18 4.23
CA VAL A 18 -13.61 -0.06 5.12
C VAL A 18 -12.31 0.29 5.81
N TYR A 19 -11.79 1.48 5.53
CA TYR A 19 -10.58 1.98 6.16
C TYR A 19 -10.94 3.01 7.22
N THR A 20 -10.14 3.05 8.28
CA THR A 20 -10.21 4.07 9.33
C THR A 20 -8.79 4.59 9.58
N CYS A 21 -8.67 5.88 9.85
CA CYS A 21 -7.40 6.50 10.22
C CYS A 21 -7.66 7.42 11.41
N SER A 22 -6.65 7.64 12.25
CA SER A 22 -6.76 8.48 13.46
C SER A 22 -7.03 9.96 13.15
N GLU A 23 -6.85 10.39 11.90
CA GLU A 23 -7.10 11.76 11.47
C GLU A 23 -8.62 12.04 11.28
N PRO A 24 -9.11 13.24 11.63
CA PRO A 24 -10.52 13.60 11.45
C PRO A 24 -10.93 13.55 9.98
N GLY A 25 -11.98 12.78 9.66
CA GLY A 25 -12.40 12.50 8.28
C GLY A 25 -11.64 11.36 7.60
N GLY A 26 -10.78 10.66 8.33
CA GLY A 26 -9.92 9.58 7.83
C GLY A 26 -10.59 8.21 7.68
N SER A 27 -11.92 8.11 7.76
CA SER A 27 -12.66 6.86 7.52
C SER A 27 -13.41 6.89 6.20
N GLY A 28 -13.55 5.74 5.57
CA GLY A 28 -14.30 5.62 4.33
C GLY A 28 -14.32 4.20 3.77
N GLU A 29 -14.83 4.08 2.54
CA GLU A 29 -15.01 2.80 1.87
C GLU A 29 -14.37 2.79 0.48
N ILE A 30 -13.75 1.66 0.13
CA ILE A 30 -13.27 1.35 -1.21
C ILE A 30 -14.05 0.13 -1.70
N LYS A 31 -14.74 0.26 -2.82
CA LYS A 31 -15.41 -0.86 -3.51
C LYS A 31 -14.42 -1.55 -4.45
N ALA A 32 -14.40 -2.87 -4.44
CA ALA A 32 -13.44 -3.67 -5.21
C ALA A 32 -14.05 -5.03 -5.62
N HIS A 33 -13.28 -5.81 -6.38
CA HIS A 33 -13.64 -7.15 -6.82
C HIS A 33 -12.91 -8.20 -5.97
N SER A 34 -13.67 -9.00 -5.24
CA SER A 34 -13.20 -10.05 -4.33
C SER A 34 -12.21 -10.99 -5.03
N VAL A 35 -12.51 -11.38 -6.28
CA VAL A 35 -11.69 -12.31 -7.08
C VAL A 35 -10.28 -11.76 -7.36
N ILE A 36 -10.16 -10.46 -7.62
CA ILE A 36 -8.86 -9.82 -7.89
C ILE A 36 -8.07 -9.73 -6.59
N LEU A 37 -8.71 -9.28 -5.50
CA LEU A 37 -8.04 -9.18 -4.21
C LEU A 37 -7.58 -10.55 -3.71
N ALA A 38 -8.41 -11.59 -3.82
CA ALA A 38 -8.09 -12.95 -3.39
C ALA A 38 -6.97 -13.60 -4.22
N ALA A 39 -6.83 -13.23 -5.50
CA ALA A 39 -5.73 -13.71 -6.34
C ALA A 39 -4.38 -13.23 -5.80
N HIS A 40 -4.31 -11.99 -5.29
CA HIS A 40 -3.07 -11.36 -4.85
C HIS A 40 -2.82 -11.38 -3.33
N SER A 41 -3.86 -11.58 -2.52
CA SER A 41 -3.77 -11.62 -1.06
C SER A 41 -4.11 -13.01 -0.52
N GLY A 42 -3.14 -13.67 0.10
CA GLY A 42 -3.35 -14.97 0.76
C GLY A 42 -4.37 -14.88 1.89
N VAL A 43 -4.35 -13.78 2.66
CA VAL A 43 -5.29 -13.55 3.78
C VAL A 43 -6.72 -13.40 3.27
N LEU A 44 -6.94 -12.57 2.24
CA LEU A 44 -8.28 -12.37 1.68
C LEU A 44 -8.79 -13.63 1.00
N ARG A 45 -7.92 -14.40 0.36
CA ARG A 45 -8.28 -15.72 -0.20
C ARG A 45 -8.79 -16.66 0.89
N GLN A 46 -8.05 -16.77 2.00
CA GLN A 46 -8.46 -17.59 3.13
C GLN A 46 -9.79 -17.10 3.72
N GLN A 47 -9.96 -15.79 3.90
CA GLN A 47 -11.21 -15.19 4.40
C GLN A 47 -12.38 -15.54 3.49
N LEU A 48 -12.26 -15.32 2.18
CA LEU A 48 -13.34 -15.47 1.20
C LEU A 48 -13.73 -16.94 0.97
N CYS A 49 -12.83 -17.89 1.24
CA CYS A 49 -13.14 -19.31 1.17
C CYS A 49 -13.88 -19.84 2.42
N GLN A 50 -14.10 -19.03 3.46
CA GLN A 50 -14.82 -19.48 4.66
C GLN A 50 -16.34 -19.54 4.44
N PRO A 51 -17.06 -20.52 5.01
CA PRO A 51 -18.52 -20.66 4.85
C PRO A 51 -19.37 -19.46 5.31
N ARG A 52 -18.80 -18.57 6.13
CA ARG A 52 -19.43 -17.35 6.65
C ARG A 52 -18.62 -16.10 6.31
N ALA A 53 -17.87 -16.15 5.21
CA ALA A 53 -17.07 -15.02 4.76
C ALA A 53 -17.94 -13.77 4.60
N THR A 54 -17.47 -12.67 5.16
CA THR A 54 -18.02 -11.36 4.84
C THR A 54 -17.30 -10.80 3.62
N ASN A 55 -18.05 -10.18 2.72
CA ASN A 55 -17.49 -9.42 1.59
C ASN A 55 -17.00 -8.03 2.04
N LYS A 56 -16.37 -7.99 3.22
CA LYS A 56 -15.94 -6.78 3.89
C LYS A 56 -14.58 -7.00 4.55
N LEU A 57 -13.67 -6.05 4.40
CA LEU A 57 -12.43 -5.95 5.16
C LEU A 57 -12.45 -4.64 5.94
N GLU A 58 -12.20 -4.70 7.24
CA GLU A 58 -12.01 -3.50 8.08
C GLU A 58 -10.53 -3.35 8.42
N ILE A 59 -9.98 -2.17 8.18
CA ILE A 59 -8.55 -1.91 8.33
C ILE A 59 -8.28 -0.51 8.90
N HIS A 60 -7.23 -0.38 9.71
CA HIS A 60 -6.82 0.91 10.26
C HIS A 60 -5.65 1.49 9.47
N GLN A 61 -5.94 2.10 8.32
CA GLN A 61 -4.94 2.71 7.45
C GLN A 61 -5.45 3.95 6.71
N LYS A 62 -4.50 4.77 6.25
CA LYS A 62 -4.77 5.93 5.39
C LYS A 62 -5.36 5.52 4.03
N LEU A 63 -6.23 6.35 3.49
CA LEU A 63 -6.81 6.15 2.15
C LEU A 63 -5.73 6.01 1.06
N SER A 64 -4.67 6.83 1.11
CA SER A 64 -3.59 6.82 0.12
C SER A 64 -2.89 5.46 0.07
N VAL A 65 -2.54 4.91 1.23
CA VAL A 65 -1.95 3.58 1.39
C VAL A 65 -2.87 2.50 0.82
N MET A 66 -4.15 2.52 1.21
CA MET A 66 -5.11 1.51 0.73
C MET A 66 -5.36 1.61 -0.78
N ARG A 67 -5.45 2.81 -1.35
CA ARG A 67 -5.58 2.99 -2.80
C ARG A 67 -4.37 2.45 -3.54
N ALA A 68 -3.16 2.66 -3.02
CA ALA A 68 -1.93 2.14 -3.61
C ALA A 68 -1.93 0.60 -3.63
N LEU A 69 -2.28 -0.03 -2.51
CA LEU A 69 -2.37 -1.50 -2.41
C LEU A 69 -3.40 -2.09 -3.38
N VAL A 70 -4.61 -1.51 -3.41
CA VAL A 70 -5.66 -1.99 -4.32
C VAL A 70 -5.22 -1.78 -5.77
N ARG A 71 -4.64 -0.64 -6.11
CA ARG A 71 -4.12 -0.39 -7.46
C ARG A 71 -3.04 -1.40 -7.84
N PHE A 72 -2.11 -1.70 -6.92
CA PHE A 72 -1.09 -2.71 -7.12
C PHE A 72 -1.70 -4.09 -7.40
N MET A 73 -2.73 -4.50 -6.66
CA MET A 73 -3.42 -5.78 -6.92
C MET A 73 -4.15 -5.82 -8.27
N TYR A 74 -4.53 -4.69 -8.85
CA TYR A 74 -5.18 -4.65 -10.17
C TYR A 74 -4.18 -4.55 -11.32
N PHE A 75 -3.10 -3.81 -11.14
CA PHE A 75 -2.24 -3.38 -12.27
C PHE A 75 -0.74 -3.60 -12.04
N GLY A 76 -0.33 -4.08 -10.86
CA GLY A 76 1.08 -4.32 -10.51
C GLY A 76 1.90 -3.06 -10.23
N GLY A 77 1.33 -1.87 -10.40
CA GLY A 77 2.00 -0.58 -10.18
C GLY A 77 1.66 0.07 -8.86
N LEU A 78 2.67 0.61 -8.17
CA LEU A 78 2.53 1.43 -6.95
C LEU A 78 2.30 2.91 -7.24
N ALA A 79 2.71 3.39 -8.41
CA ALA A 79 2.49 4.74 -8.85
C ALA A 79 1.27 4.79 -9.78
N PRO A 80 0.40 5.79 -9.66
CA PRO A 80 -0.39 6.23 -10.79
C PRO A 80 0.54 6.90 -11.80
N ASP A 81 0.42 6.53 -13.08
CA ASP A 81 1.20 7.14 -14.16
C ASP A 81 0.99 8.67 -14.25
N ASP A 82 -0.07 9.22 -13.63
CA ASP A 82 -0.45 10.64 -13.75
C ASP A 82 -1.16 11.26 -12.50
N ASP A 83 -0.94 10.80 -11.26
CA ASP A 83 -1.60 11.45 -10.08
C ASP A 83 -0.65 12.36 -9.27
N PRO A 84 -0.96 13.65 -9.10
CA PRO A 84 -0.19 14.60 -8.30
C PRO A 84 -0.28 14.35 -6.78
N THR A 85 -1.08 13.40 -6.30
CA THR A 85 -1.03 12.93 -4.91
C THR A 85 0.08 11.88 -4.73
N SER A 86 1.33 12.32 -4.86
CA SER A 86 2.52 11.49 -4.57
C SER A 86 2.42 10.94 -3.15
N LEU A 87 2.35 9.61 -3.02
CA LEU A 87 2.58 8.93 -1.74
C LEU A 87 3.88 9.46 -1.14
N SER A 88 3.85 9.83 0.14
CA SER A 88 5.09 10.14 0.84
C SER A 88 5.94 8.87 0.96
N ALA A 89 7.25 9.03 1.15
CA ALA A 89 8.12 7.88 1.36
C ALA A 89 7.72 7.07 2.61
N ALA A 90 7.20 7.74 3.65
CA ALA A 90 6.62 7.09 4.82
C ALA A 90 5.35 6.29 4.48
N ASP A 91 4.46 6.83 3.65
CA ASP A 91 3.27 6.09 3.22
C ASP A 91 3.65 4.86 2.38
N MET A 92 4.72 4.93 1.58
CA MET A 92 5.23 3.77 0.84
C MET A 92 5.73 2.64 1.75
N LEU A 93 6.33 2.96 2.88
CA LEU A 93 6.66 1.96 3.91
C LEU A 93 5.41 1.39 4.57
N SER A 94 4.39 2.22 4.80
CA SER A 94 3.09 1.75 5.28
C SER A 94 2.41 0.80 4.28
N VAL A 95 2.53 1.07 2.97
CA VAL A 95 2.07 0.15 1.90
C VAL A 95 2.78 -1.19 2.01
N LEU A 96 4.10 -1.21 2.16
CA LEU A 96 4.86 -2.46 2.27
C LEU A 96 4.50 -3.26 3.53
N ALA A 97 4.35 -2.58 4.67
CA ALA A 97 3.95 -3.19 5.92
C ALA A 97 2.55 -3.82 5.82
N GLU A 98 1.61 -3.09 5.21
CA GLU A 98 0.24 -3.55 5.08
C GLU A 98 0.08 -4.66 4.03
N ALA A 99 0.88 -4.62 2.95
CA ALA A 99 0.95 -5.72 2.01
C ALA A 99 1.37 -7.02 2.70
N ARG A 100 2.33 -6.97 3.62
CA ARG A 100 2.72 -8.12 4.43
C ARG A 100 1.58 -8.59 5.35
N ASN A 101 0.88 -7.66 6.01
CA ASN A 101 -0.26 -7.99 6.86
C ASN A 101 -1.38 -8.70 6.10
N LEU A 102 -1.61 -8.29 4.84
CA LEU A 102 -2.60 -8.89 3.95
C LEU A 102 -2.07 -10.10 3.17
N GLY A 103 -0.82 -10.50 3.36
CA GLY A 103 -0.21 -11.63 2.63
C GLY A 103 -0.15 -11.40 1.11
N ILE A 104 0.21 -10.18 0.69
CA ILE A 104 0.44 -9.80 -0.70
C ILE A 104 1.94 -9.97 -1.00
N GLU A 105 2.34 -11.18 -1.36
CA GLU A 105 3.76 -11.55 -1.56
C GLU A 105 4.37 -10.94 -2.82
N ALA A 106 3.54 -10.56 -3.80
CA ALA A 106 4.00 -9.98 -5.05
C ALA A 106 4.60 -8.57 -4.87
N LEU A 107 4.25 -7.86 -3.79
CA LEU A 107 4.82 -6.56 -3.49
C LEU A 107 6.13 -6.71 -2.71
N THR A 108 7.27 -6.52 -3.39
CA THR A 108 8.59 -6.70 -2.79
C THR A 108 9.18 -5.40 -2.25
N GLU A 109 10.13 -5.53 -1.32
CA GLU A 109 10.91 -4.40 -0.79
C GLU A 109 11.64 -3.65 -1.91
N ASP A 110 12.17 -4.37 -2.91
CA ASP A 110 12.90 -3.77 -4.04
C ASP A 110 12.02 -2.84 -4.88
N MET A 111 10.76 -3.21 -5.12
CA MET A 111 9.80 -2.37 -5.86
C MET A 111 9.53 -1.06 -5.13
N VAL A 112 9.41 -1.13 -3.80
CA VAL A 112 9.19 0.05 -2.95
C VAL A 112 10.46 0.90 -2.86
N ALA A 113 11.63 0.27 -2.72
CA ALA A 113 12.92 0.95 -2.70
C ALA A 113 13.16 1.74 -4.00
N GLN A 114 12.83 1.18 -5.17
CA GLN A 114 12.95 1.88 -6.46
C GLN A 114 12.12 3.16 -6.54
N VAL A 115 11.04 3.28 -5.76
CA VAL A 115 10.21 4.49 -5.72
C VAL A 115 10.66 5.46 -4.63
N ILE A 116 11.09 4.96 -3.47
CA ILE A 116 11.52 5.79 -2.33
C ILE A 116 12.90 6.41 -2.57
N LEU A 117 13.88 5.59 -2.95
CA LEU A 117 15.29 6.00 -2.97
C LEU A 117 15.59 7.20 -3.89
N PRO A 118 15.04 7.29 -5.12
CA PRO A 118 15.26 8.44 -6.00
C PRO A 118 14.65 9.74 -5.48
N LYS A 119 13.70 9.65 -4.55
CA LYS A 119 12.99 10.79 -3.97
C LYS A 119 13.56 11.18 -2.61
N LEU A 120 14.63 10.56 -2.13
CA LEU A 120 15.21 10.88 -0.82
C LEU A 120 15.66 12.33 -0.77
N ASP A 121 15.23 13.03 0.28
CA ASP A 121 15.61 14.40 0.59
C ASP A 121 15.82 14.55 2.11
N PRO A 122 16.51 15.61 2.58
CA PRO A 122 16.77 15.80 4.00
C PRO A 122 15.52 15.95 4.89
N HIS A 123 14.37 16.31 4.31
CA HIS A 123 13.11 16.47 5.05
C HIS A 123 12.35 15.15 5.19
N ASN A 124 12.42 14.28 4.18
CA ASN A 124 11.72 13.01 4.14
C ASN A 124 12.51 11.87 4.79
N CYS A 125 13.85 11.95 4.81
CA CYS A 125 14.69 10.90 5.37
C CYS A 125 14.40 10.67 6.86
N LEU A 126 14.14 11.75 7.62
CA LEU A 126 13.74 11.66 9.02
C LEU A 126 12.37 10.98 9.19
N SER A 127 11.40 11.33 8.34
CA SER A 127 10.08 10.69 8.35
C SER A 127 10.16 9.20 8.05
N ILE A 128 11.10 8.79 7.18
CA ILE A 128 11.37 7.38 6.87
C ILE A 128 12.05 6.68 8.05
N LEU A 129 13.07 7.30 8.65
CA LEU A 129 13.80 6.76 9.81
C LEU A 129 12.92 6.56 11.04
N LEU A 130 11.93 7.44 11.25
CA LEU A 130 10.98 7.34 12.36
C LEU A 130 9.85 6.33 12.09
N HIS A 131 9.76 5.75 10.89
CA HIS A 131 8.69 4.83 10.55
C HIS A 131 8.89 3.46 11.23
N PRO A 132 7.88 2.92 11.95
CA PRO A 132 8.04 1.70 12.75
C PRO A 132 8.42 0.46 11.91
N SER A 133 7.91 0.39 10.68
CA SER A 133 8.16 -0.74 9.78
C SER A 133 9.55 -0.73 9.14
N LEU A 134 10.35 0.34 9.27
CA LEU A 134 11.69 0.40 8.68
C LEU A 134 12.60 -0.72 9.21
N SER A 135 12.44 -1.08 10.49
CA SER A 135 13.17 -2.18 11.14
C SER A 135 13.02 -3.53 10.42
N SER A 136 11.93 -3.73 9.69
CA SER A 136 11.65 -4.96 8.94
C SER A 136 12.22 -4.96 7.53
N HIS A 137 12.81 -3.85 7.07
CA HIS A 137 13.24 -3.62 5.69
C HIS A 137 14.71 -3.21 5.64
N SER A 138 15.58 -4.22 5.61
CA SER A 138 17.02 -4.05 5.77
C SER A 138 17.68 -3.28 4.61
N THR A 139 17.15 -3.42 3.39
CA THR A 139 17.69 -2.71 2.22
C THR A 139 17.34 -1.24 2.33
N ILE A 140 16.08 -0.90 2.55
CA ILE A 140 15.64 0.50 2.69
C ILE A 140 16.33 1.17 3.88
N SER A 141 16.40 0.48 5.03
CA SER A 141 17.08 0.99 6.23
C SER A 141 18.56 1.32 5.99
N ARG A 142 19.28 0.43 5.29
CA ARG A 142 20.70 0.64 4.97
C ARG A 142 20.89 1.83 4.04
N GLU A 143 20.12 1.92 2.96
CA GLU A 143 20.27 2.99 1.97
C GLU A 143 19.89 4.37 2.55
N VAL A 144 18.82 4.43 3.34
CA VAL A 144 18.41 5.67 4.03
C VAL A 144 19.47 6.12 5.04
N SER A 145 20.03 5.18 5.80
CA SER A 145 21.11 5.48 6.75
C SER A 145 22.40 5.93 6.05
N ALA A 146 22.74 5.31 4.91
CA ALA A 146 23.89 5.70 4.09
C ALA A 146 23.72 7.12 3.53
N TYR A 147 22.52 7.47 3.07
CA TYR A 147 22.19 8.82 2.62
C TYR A 147 22.36 9.85 3.74
N VAL A 148 21.83 9.58 4.93
CA VAL A 148 21.98 10.48 6.09
C VAL A 148 23.45 10.64 6.49
N GLY A 149 24.24 9.56 6.48
CA GLY A 149 25.67 9.59 6.77
C GLY A 149 26.49 10.43 5.79
N GLN A 150 26.09 10.50 4.52
CA GLN A 150 26.75 11.34 3.50
C GLN A 150 26.37 12.82 3.59
N GLN A 151 25.23 13.14 4.22
CA GLN A 151 24.74 14.50 4.40
C GLN A 151 25.19 15.14 5.72
N LEU A 152 25.80 14.36 6.62
CA LEU A 152 26.41 14.85 7.85
C LEU A 152 27.79 15.46 7.54
N PRO A 153 28.05 16.72 7.91
CA PRO A 153 29.33 17.40 7.70
C PRO A 153 30.48 16.83 8.55
#